data_AF-A0A7J3BDW9-F1
#
_entry.id   AF-A0A7J3BDW9-F1
#
_cell.length_a   1.000
_cell.length_b   1.000
_cell.length_c   1.000
_cell.angle_alpha   90.00
_cell.angle_beta   90.00
_cell.angle_gamma   90.00
#
_symmetry.space_group_name_H-M   'P 1'
#
loop_
_entity.id
_entity.type
_entity.pdbx_description
1 polymer ?
#
loop_
_entity_poly.entity_id
_entity_poly.type
_entity_poly.pdbx_seq_one_letter_code
_entity_poly.pdbx_strand_id
1 'polypeptide(L)' 'TDCNGATAGSILGAVLGARALPSKWIRPLGEAVETGLSGLQQENISRLAERTFRQACFWVETN' A
#
# COMPACT_ATOMS: atom_id res chain seq x y z
N THR A 1 11.98 -3.59 -15.29
CA THR A 1 10.53 -3.54 -15.57
C THR A 1 9.82 -3.25 -14.27
N ASP A 2 9.30 -2.05 -14.09
CA ASP A 2 8.79 -1.50 -12.83
C ASP A 2 7.25 -1.47 -12.79
N CYS A 3 6.60 -0.94 -13.83
CA CYS A 3 5.15 -0.77 -13.87
C CYS A 3 4.38 -2.09 -13.91
N ASN A 4 4.82 -3.07 -14.71
CA ASN A 4 4.17 -4.38 -14.79
C ASN A 4 4.24 -5.12 -13.45
N GLY A 5 5.39 -5.02 -12.76
CA GLY A 5 5.57 -5.63 -11.45
C GLY A 5 4.67 -4.99 -10.39
N ALA A 6 4.58 -3.65 -10.39
CA ALA A 6 3.70 -2.91 -9.51
C ALA A 6 2.22 -3.28 -9.73
N THR A 7 1.76 -3.30 -10.98
CA THR A 7 0.37 -3.66 -11.32
C THR A 7 0.04 -5.10 -10.92
N ALA A 8 0.91 -6.06 -11.28
CA ALA A 8 0.72 -7.45 -10.90
C ALA A 8 0.74 -7.64 -9.37
N GLY A 9 1.65 -6.95 -8.68
CA GLY A 9 1.75 -6.94 -7.23
C GLY A 9 0.48 -6.42 -6.54
N SER A 10 -0.10 -5.32 -7.05
CA SER A 10 -1.35 -4.76 -6.52
C SER A 10 -2.52 -5.73 -6.64
N ILE A 11 -2.66 -6.40 -7.79
CA ILE A 11 -3.70 -7.42 -8.00
C ILE A 11 -3.50 -8.59 -7.03
N LEU A 12 -2.29 -9.13 -6.95
CA LEU A 12 -1.97 -10.24 -6.05
C LEU A 12 -2.20 -9.86 -4.58
N GLY A 13 -1.81 -8.66 -4.17
CA GLY A 13 -2.01 -8.17 -2.81
C GLY A 13 -3.49 -8.02 -2.43
N ALA A 14 -4.32 -7.54 -3.35
CA ALA A 14 -5.76 -7.42 -3.14
C ALA A 14 -6.46 -8.79 -3.07
N VAL A 15 -6.07 -9.73 -3.93
CA VAL A 15 -6.69 -11.07 -4.00
C VAL A 15 -6.25 -11.97 -2.84
N LEU A 16 -4.96 -11.97 -2.50
CA LEU A 16 -4.39 -12.88 -1.49
C LEU A 16 -4.36 -12.28 -0.09
N GLY A 17 -4.39 -10.95 0.01
CA GLY A 17 -4.18 -10.21 1.25
C GLY A 17 -2.70 -10.03 1.61
N ALA A 18 -2.36 -8.91 2.26
CA ALA A 18 -0.98 -8.52 2.56
C ALA A 18 -0.19 -9.57 3.38
N ARG A 19 -0.86 -10.29 4.29
CA ARG A 19 -0.22 -11.33 5.12
C ARG A 19 0.26 -12.54 4.34
N ALA A 20 -0.27 -12.77 3.13
CA ALA A 20 0.12 -13.89 2.27
C ALA A 20 1.29 -13.56 1.33
N LEU A 21 1.75 -12.29 1.30
CA LEU A 21 2.84 -11.89 0.41
C LEU A 21 4.19 -12.50 0.85
N PRO A 22 5.01 -13.04 -0.08
CA PRO A 22 6.29 -13.64 0.27
C PRO A 22 7.24 -12.64 0.94
N SER A 23 7.85 -13.02 2.07
CA SER A 23 8.81 -12.16 2.79
C SER A 23 9.98 -11.69 1.93
N LYS A 24 10.41 -12.50 0.96
CA LYS A 24 11.48 -12.15 0.01
C LYS A 24 11.13 -10.97 -0.90
N TRP A 25 9.85 -10.66 -1.09
CA TRP A 25 9.38 -9.52 -1.88
C TRP A 25 9.26 -8.26 -1.04
N ILE A 26 8.69 -8.38 0.16
CA ILE A 26 8.36 -7.22 1.00
C ILE A 26 9.54 -6.77 1.87
N ARG A 27 10.41 -7.68 2.32
CA ARG A 27 11.53 -7.34 3.21
C ARG A 27 12.55 -6.37 2.59
N PRO A 28 12.93 -6.49 1.30
CA PRO A 28 13.84 -5.53 0.68
C PRO A 28 13.24 -4.13 0.48
N LEU A 29 11.92 -4.05 0.25
CA LEU A 29 11.21 -2.79 0.12
C LEU A 29 11.10 -2.07 1.47
N GLY A 30 10.88 -2.85 2.54
CA GLY A 30 10.65 -2.32 3.87
C GLY A 30 9.34 -1.55 3.94
N GLU A 31 9.26 -0.65 4.92
CA GLU A 31 8.01 0.01 5.28
C GLU A 31 8.03 1.52 5.03
N ALA A 32 9.20 2.15 5.00
CA ALA A 32 9.32 3.61 4.96
C ALA A 32 9.15 4.17 3.54
N VAL A 33 8.41 5.27 3.43
CA VAL A 33 8.22 6.05 2.21
C VAL A 33 8.54 7.50 2.53
N GLU A 34 9.50 8.08 1.83
CA GLU A 34 9.74 9.52 1.85
C GLU A 34 8.79 10.20 0.86
N THR A 35 8.25 11.35 1.24
CA THR A 35 7.35 12.10 0.37
C THR A 35 7.78 13.55 0.27
N GLY A 36 7.53 14.16 -0.89
CA GLY A 36 7.72 15.60 -1.11
C GLY A 36 6.55 16.45 -0.60
N LEU A 37 5.59 15.88 0.12
CA LEU A 37 4.41 16.59 0.60
C LEU A 37 4.75 17.38 1.87
N SER A 38 4.44 18.68 1.87
CA SER A 38 4.57 19.53 3.05
C SER A 38 3.73 18.96 4.19
N GLY A 39 4.31 18.87 5.39
CA GLY A 39 3.69 18.23 6.56
C GLY A 39 3.61 16.69 6.55
N LEU A 40 4.14 15.99 5.53
CA LEU A 40 4.21 14.50 5.51
C LEU A 40 5.53 14.01 4.92
N GLN A 41 6.66 14.34 5.54
CA GLN A 41 7.99 14.07 4.97
C GLN A 41 8.30 12.57 4.90
N GLN A 42 7.77 11.79 5.83
CA GLN A 42 7.95 10.34 5.90
C GLN A 42 6.64 9.67 6.31
N GLU A 43 6.36 8.53 5.70
CA GLU A 43 5.25 7.66 6.08
C GLU A 43 5.61 6.18 5.96
N ASN A 44 4.66 5.34 6.31
CA ASN A 44 4.71 3.90 6.26
C ASN A 44 3.72 3.34 5.20
N ILE A 45 4.15 2.36 4.39
CA ILE A 45 3.32 1.73 3.34
C ILE A 45 2.02 1.17 3.92
N SER A 46 2.10 0.42 5.02
CA SER A 46 0.93 -0.17 5.69
C SER A 46 -0.04 0.90 6.19
N ARG A 47 0.48 2.01 6.72
CA ARG A 47 -0.33 3.14 7.19
C ARG A 47 -1.01 3.90 6.05
N LEU A 48 -0.32 4.06 4.92
CA LEU A 48 -0.93 4.61 3.71
C LEU A 48 -2.07 3.71 3.21
N ALA A 49 -1.85 2.40 3.15
CA ALA A 49 -2.88 1.44 2.75
C ALA A 49 -4.11 1.49 3.69
N GLU A 50 -3.89 1.57 5.01
CA GLU A 50 -4.99 1.72 5.98
C GLU A 50 -5.78 3.01 5.76
N ARG A 51 -5.10 4.15 5.55
CA ARG A 51 -5.76 5.44 5.31
C ARG A 51 -6.62 5.40 4.05
N THR A 52 -6.09 4.83 2.95
CA THR A 52 -6.84 4.68 1.70
C THR A 52 -8.05 3.75 1.89
N PHE A 53 -7.90 2.66 2.63
CA PHE A 53 -9.02 1.75 2.93
C PHE A 53 -10.12 2.46 3.74
N ARG A 54 -9.75 3.20 4.78
CA ARG A 54 -10.72 3.99 5.58
C ARG A 54 -11.48 5.00 4.73
N GLN A 55 -10.80 5.69 3.81
CA GLN A 55 -11.45 6.63 2.89
C GLN A 55 -12.46 5.94 1.97
N ALA A 56 -12.11 4.76 1.44
CA ALA A 56 -13.01 3.98 0.59
C ALA A 56 -14.23 3.47 1.36
N CYS A 57 -14.04 2.93 2.56
CA CYS A 57 -15.14 2.46 3.41
C CYS A 57 -16.06 3.59 3.85
N PHE A 58 -15.50 4.74 4.24
CA PHE A 58 -16.30 5.92 4.57
C PHE A 58 -17.23 6.30 3.42
N TRP A 59 -16.71 6.30 2.18
CA TRP A 59 -17.55 6.59 1.02
C TRP A 59 -18.72 5.60 0.88
N VAL A 60 -18.47 4.30 1.04
CA VAL A 60 -19.50 3.25 0.99
C VAL A 60 -20.54 3.39 2.11
N GLU A 61 -20.18 3.87 3.28
CA GLU A 61 -21.11 4.04 4.41
C GLU A 61 -22.00 5.29 4.26
N THR A 62 -21.53 6.30 3.53
CA THR A 62 -22.22 7.59 3.36
C THR A 62 -23.05 7.72 2.10
N ASN A 63 -23.05 6.72 1.22
CA ASN A 63 -23.66 6.74 -0.11
C ASN A 63 -24.42 5.44 -0.39
#